data_AF-A0A9J7JDJ1-F1
#
_entry.id   AF-A0A9J7JDJ1-F1
#
_cell.length_a   1.000
_cell.length_b   1.000
_cell.length_c   1.000
_cell.angle_alpha   90.00
_cell.angle_beta   90.00
_cell.angle_gamma   90.00
#
_symmetry.space_group_name_H-M   'P 1'
#
loop_
_entity.id
_entity.type
_entity.pdbx_description
1 polymer ?
#
loop_
_entity_poly.entity_id
_entity_poly.type
_entity_poly.pdbx_seq_one_letter_code
_entity_poly.pdbx_strand_id
1 'polypeptide(L)'
;MPKKGKKAKIPLSDEEQLLLFQQRLLAEEEAAKKKERLLTQFLKDKLAKEEHNSALNLNKINTQWRTVLREVKTRELHKDIEILSQTFERVVDCKDSVIKTLEEKHFLRLQLENIVEDLWRRFQDALKNYTDATEDRKIAFETLRMKDEKSSKEIEIQMKKIQKLQEAISSLKGKIVSHSRESEWQNHCVRNDKELVHIQLRKLKAQRTQVRGVSQENLVKLTLESNTTLKELKKVVEKGEQILKLAEICRKFETEEEKVLPFYSSALTPSEQEEVSERQNLTQNPEDLTEELARAMVDYSGMENFWKRYNKVKLEVLSLQHRRTQLLDISGKLRELLKQYLDGISVSDEVLSQLNPLFIVNHRSNLPQLSTPAQPEDRRPPKTYNVIEAAHVVSRTL
;
A
#
# COMPACT_ATOMS: atom_id res chain seq x y z
N MET A 1 84.51 155.57 -153.76
CA MET A 1 85.08 155.81 -155.11
C MET A 1 85.37 154.43 -155.75
N PRO A 2 85.54 154.27 -157.08
CA PRO A 2 84.48 154.20 -158.11
C PRO A 2 84.69 153.05 -159.15
N LYS A 3 83.68 152.80 -160.02
CA LYS A 3 83.70 152.59 -161.50
C LYS A 3 84.66 151.59 -162.24
N LYS A 4 84.11 151.08 -163.38
CA LYS A 4 84.64 150.96 -164.79
C LYS A 4 86.01 150.31 -165.11
N GLY A 5 86.08 149.66 -166.29
CA GLY A 5 87.00 150.05 -167.39
C GLY A 5 88.18 149.14 -167.80
N LYS A 6 88.45 149.06 -169.12
CA LYS A 6 89.54 148.35 -169.86
C LYS A 6 90.89 149.11 -169.95
N LYS A 7 92.03 148.41 -170.18
CA LYS A 7 93.21 148.75 -171.08
C LYS A 7 94.27 147.60 -171.14
N ALA A 8 95.28 147.67 -172.04
CA ALA A 8 96.09 146.56 -172.62
C ALA A 8 97.65 146.68 -172.57
N LYS A 9 98.35 145.54 -172.85
CA LYS A 9 99.69 145.23 -173.49
C LYS A 9 101.03 144.96 -172.69
N ILE A 10 101.58 143.70 -172.85
CA ILE A 10 102.99 143.18 -173.06
C ILE A 10 103.99 143.07 -171.85
N PRO A 11 104.95 142.07 -171.68
CA PRO A 11 105.00 140.58 -171.93
C PRO A 11 105.77 139.66 -170.88
N LEU A 12 105.49 138.33 -170.88
CA LEU A 12 106.19 137.10 -170.36
C LEU A 12 107.14 137.05 -169.10
N SER A 13 106.82 136.21 -168.09
CA SER A 13 107.46 134.90 -167.70
C SER A 13 106.88 134.33 -166.37
N ASP A 14 106.49 133.04 -166.35
CA ASP A 14 105.35 132.45 -165.59
C ASP A 14 105.58 131.96 -164.12
N GLU A 15 106.57 132.46 -163.39
CA GLU A 15 106.75 132.09 -161.95
C GLU A 15 105.67 132.66 -161.01
N GLU A 16 104.87 133.63 -161.47
CA GLU A 16 103.86 134.31 -160.65
C GLU A 16 102.47 133.63 -160.66
N GLN A 17 102.26 132.59 -161.49
CA GLN A 17 100.98 131.85 -161.54
C GLN A 17 100.78 130.86 -160.37
N LEU A 18 101.84 130.52 -159.62
CA LEU A 18 101.77 129.51 -158.55
C LEU A 18 101.24 130.06 -157.22
N LEU A 19 101.51 131.33 -156.90
CA LEU A 19 101.22 131.89 -155.57
C LEU A 19 99.74 132.23 -155.37
N LEU A 20 99.05 132.67 -156.43
CA LEU A 20 97.64 133.07 -156.35
C LEU A 20 96.68 131.87 -156.20
N PHE A 21 97.10 130.70 -156.66
CA PHE A 21 96.31 129.47 -156.53
C PHE A 21 96.28 128.98 -155.07
N GLN A 22 97.36 129.17 -154.31
CA GLN A 22 97.47 128.70 -152.93
C GLN A 22 96.56 129.47 -151.96
N GLN A 23 96.35 130.77 -152.18
CA GLN A 23 95.54 131.61 -151.29
C GLN A 23 94.03 131.38 -151.44
N ARG A 24 93.58 130.83 -152.58
CA ARG A 24 92.15 130.58 -152.85
C ARG A 24 91.62 129.30 -152.20
N LEU A 25 92.46 128.29 -152.01
CA LEU A 25 92.07 127.00 -151.40
C LEU A 25 91.85 127.08 -149.89
N LEU A 26 92.63 127.90 -149.17
CA LEU A 26 92.50 128.03 -147.71
C LEU A 26 91.18 128.69 -147.26
N ALA A 27 90.67 129.64 -148.04
CA ALA A 27 89.40 130.30 -147.73
C ALA A 27 88.17 129.38 -147.94
N GLU A 28 88.25 128.44 -148.88
CA GLU A 28 87.17 127.47 -149.14
C GLU A 28 87.07 126.41 -148.03
N GLU A 29 88.20 126.01 -147.44
CA GLU A 29 88.23 125.03 -146.35
C GLU A 29 87.65 125.58 -145.03
N GLU A 30 87.91 126.84 -144.69
CA GLU A 30 87.32 127.47 -143.49
C GLU A 30 85.81 127.67 -143.61
N ALA A 31 85.31 128.00 -144.82
CA ALA A 31 83.88 128.15 -145.06
C ALA A 31 83.14 126.80 -144.92
N ALA A 32 83.76 125.70 -145.33
CA ALA A 32 83.21 124.35 -145.16
C ALA A 32 83.12 123.95 -143.67
N LYS A 33 84.16 124.20 -142.87
CA LYS A 33 84.17 123.90 -141.42
C LYS A 33 83.10 124.65 -140.63
N LYS A 34 82.76 125.90 -141.02
CA LYS A 34 81.67 126.65 -140.37
C LYS A 34 80.28 126.04 -140.65
N LYS A 35 80.03 125.57 -141.87
CA LYS A 35 78.78 124.89 -142.23
C LYS A 35 78.61 123.58 -141.46
N GLU A 36 79.68 122.82 -141.28
CA GLU A 36 79.66 121.54 -140.57
C GLU A 36 79.28 121.71 -139.07
N ARG A 37 79.82 122.74 -138.39
CA ARG A 37 79.51 123.02 -136.98
C ARG A 37 78.05 123.41 -136.74
N LEU A 38 77.46 124.19 -137.66
CA LEU A 38 76.05 124.59 -137.57
C LEU A 38 75.11 123.39 -137.72
N LEU A 39 75.42 122.46 -138.62
CA LEU A 39 74.63 121.25 -138.83
C LEU A 39 74.68 120.31 -137.62
N THR A 40 75.86 120.13 -137.01
CA THR A 40 76.01 119.31 -135.79
C THR A 40 75.26 119.90 -134.60
N GLN A 41 75.26 121.22 -134.43
CA GLN A 41 74.49 121.87 -133.36
C GLN A 41 72.97 121.66 -133.53
N PHE A 42 72.45 121.77 -134.75
CA PHE A 42 71.02 121.55 -135.02
C PHE A 42 70.57 120.11 -134.72
N LEU A 43 71.40 119.12 -135.06
CA LEU A 43 71.10 117.71 -134.77
C LEU A 43 71.07 117.43 -133.26
N LYS A 44 71.96 118.05 -132.47
CA LYS A 44 71.98 117.93 -131.01
C LYS A 44 70.69 118.46 -130.36
N ASP A 45 70.21 119.63 -130.78
CA ASP A 45 68.98 120.22 -130.25
C ASP A 45 67.73 119.40 -130.61
N LYS A 46 67.72 118.78 -131.80
CA LYS A 46 66.64 117.87 -132.21
C LYS A 46 66.60 116.61 -131.35
N LEU A 47 67.75 116.00 -131.08
CA LEU A 47 67.86 114.82 -130.21
C LEU A 47 67.36 115.13 -128.78
N ALA A 48 67.79 116.26 -128.20
CA ALA A 48 67.37 116.66 -126.84
C ALA A 48 65.85 116.89 -126.73
N LYS A 49 65.22 117.45 -127.76
CA LYS A 49 63.75 117.59 -127.81
C LYS A 49 63.03 116.25 -127.93
N GLU A 50 63.56 115.32 -128.72
CA GLU A 50 63.01 113.97 -128.88
C GLU A 50 63.08 113.18 -127.55
N GLU A 51 64.21 113.28 -126.84
CA GLU A 51 64.41 112.65 -125.53
C GLU A 51 63.48 113.21 -124.45
N HIS A 52 63.32 114.54 -124.38
CA HIS A 52 62.38 115.18 -123.45
C HIS A 52 60.92 114.76 -123.72
N ASN A 53 60.51 114.75 -124.99
CA ASN A 53 59.17 114.31 -125.36
C ASN A 53 58.93 112.82 -125.07
N SER A 54 59.94 111.95 -125.25
CA SER A 54 59.84 110.54 -124.89
C SER A 54 59.68 110.33 -123.39
N ALA A 55 60.41 111.06 -122.55
CA ALA A 55 60.27 110.99 -121.09
C ALA A 55 58.88 111.44 -120.61
N LEU A 56 58.34 112.52 -121.20
CA LEU A 56 57.01 113.03 -120.87
C LEU A 56 55.91 112.05 -121.29
N ASN A 57 56.01 111.47 -122.49
CA ASN A 57 55.07 110.44 -122.96
C ASN A 57 55.10 109.19 -122.07
N LEU A 58 56.29 108.74 -121.64
CA LEU A 58 56.42 107.58 -120.74
C LEU A 58 55.74 107.83 -119.38
N ASN A 59 55.89 109.02 -118.80
CA ASN A 59 55.22 109.38 -117.53
C ASN A 59 53.70 109.47 -117.68
N LYS A 60 53.21 109.98 -118.81
CA LYS A 60 51.78 110.08 -119.10
C LYS A 60 51.14 108.70 -119.23
N ILE A 61 51.81 107.80 -119.94
CA ILE A 61 51.42 106.38 -120.07
C ILE A 61 51.44 105.70 -118.69
N ASN A 62 52.51 105.84 -117.91
CA ASN A 62 52.59 105.26 -116.55
C ASN A 62 51.48 105.77 -115.63
N THR A 63 51.12 107.05 -115.71
CA THR A 63 50.04 107.63 -114.92
C THR A 63 48.69 107.01 -115.30
N GLN A 64 48.41 106.86 -116.60
CA GLN A 64 47.19 106.20 -117.08
C GLN A 64 47.14 104.72 -116.65
N TRP A 65 48.23 103.97 -116.80
CA TRP A 65 48.30 102.58 -116.34
C TRP A 65 48.03 102.44 -114.84
N ARG A 66 48.57 103.33 -114.00
CA ARG A 66 48.29 103.34 -112.55
C ARG A 66 46.84 103.66 -112.22
N THR A 67 46.17 104.51 -112.99
CA THR A 67 44.75 104.80 -112.80
C THR A 67 43.90 103.58 -113.17
N VAL A 68 44.16 102.97 -114.33
CA VAL A 68 43.45 101.77 -114.79
C VAL A 68 43.65 100.60 -113.83
N LEU A 69 44.89 100.32 -113.40
CA LEU A 69 45.19 99.24 -112.45
C LEU A 69 44.50 99.46 -111.09
N ARG A 70 44.45 100.71 -110.61
CA ARG A 70 43.74 101.02 -109.35
C ARG A 70 42.24 100.86 -109.49
N GLU A 71 41.63 101.29 -110.58
CA GLU A 71 40.19 101.08 -110.80
C GLU A 71 39.84 99.59 -110.93
N VAL A 72 40.64 98.81 -111.64
CA VAL A 72 40.46 97.35 -111.73
C VAL A 72 40.59 96.72 -110.34
N LYS A 73 41.65 97.06 -109.60
CA LYS A 73 41.86 96.48 -108.26
C LYS A 73 40.81 96.90 -107.24
N THR A 74 40.33 98.13 -107.33
CA THR A 74 39.25 98.64 -106.48
C THR A 74 37.94 97.90 -106.77
N ARG A 75 37.62 97.62 -108.05
CA ARG A 75 36.43 96.83 -108.41
C ARG A 75 36.52 95.37 -107.96
N GLU A 76 37.69 94.74 -108.06
CA GLU A 76 37.92 93.40 -107.50
C GLU A 76 37.66 93.38 -105.99
N LEU A 77 38.29 94.29 -105.25
CA LEU A 77 38.14 94.34 -103.78
C LEU A 77 36.69 94.62 -103.34
N HIS A 78 35.94 95.45 -104.06
CA HIS A 78 34.52 95.67 -103.74
C HIS A 78 33.70 94.39 -103.95
N LYS A 79 33.96 93.62 -105.02
CA LYS A 79 33.30 92.34 -105.24
C LYS A 79 33.67 91.32 -104.16
N ASP A 80 34.95 91.27 -103.78
CA ASP A 80 35.41 90.36 -102.71
C ASP A 80 34.77 90.72 -101.36
N ILE A 81 34.65 92.01 -101.03
CA ILE A 81 33.97 92.48 -99.81
C ILE A 81 32.48 92.16 -99.86
N GLU A 82 31.82 92.33 -101.01
CA GLU A 82 30.40 92.00 -101.17
C GLU A 82 30.16 90.49 -101.00
N ILE A 83 30.98 89.64 -101.63
CA ILE A 83 30.94 88.18 -101.44
C ILE A 83 31.21 87.82 -99.98
N LEU A 84 32.20 88.46 -99.34
CA LEU A 84 32.51 88.20 -97.94
C LEU A 84 31.35 88.61 -97.02
N SER A 85 30.70 89.75 -97.29
CA SER A 85 29.52 90.20 -96.54
C SER A 85 28.38 89.21 -96.67
N GLN A 86 28.05 88.79 -97.91
CA GLN A 86 26.97 87.83 -98.17
C GLN A 86 27.27 86.45 -97.55
N THR A 87 28.52 86.01 -97.55
CA THR A 87 28.92 84.76 -96.89
C THR A 87 28.84 84.86 -95.38
N PHE A 88 29.22 86.00 -94.79
CA PHE A 88 29.04 86.24 -93.35
C PHE A 88 27.57 86.27 -92.95
N GLU A 89 26.72 86.97 -93.71
CA GLU A 89 25.27 87.04 -93.47
C GLU A 89 24.67 85.63 -93.45
N ARG A 90 25.00 84.80 -94.44
CA ARG A 90 24.57 83.39 -94.47
C ARG A 90 25.04 82.59 -93.25
N VAL A 91 26.26 82.81 -92.78
CA VAL A 91 26.80 82.11 -91.60
C VAL A 91 26.09 82.57 -90.34
N VAL A 92 25.76 83.87 -90.22
CA VAL A 92 24.97 84.42 -89.12
C VAL A 92 23.56 83.81 -89.16
N ASP A 93 22.87 83.83 -90.29
CA ASP A 93 21.54 83.22 -90.44
C ASP A 93 21.55 81.72 -90.08
N CYS A 94 22.55 80.97 -90.54
CA CYS A 94 22.72 79.56 -90.18
C CYS A 94 22.94 79.39 -88.67
N LYS A 95 23.76 80.25 -88.04
CA LYS A 95 23.99 80.21 -86.59
C LYS A 95 22.74 80.61 -85.81
N ASP A 96 22.02 81.63 -86.23
CA ASP A 96 20.77 82.09 -85.60
C ASP A 96 19.67 81.03 -85.71
N SER A 97 19.58 80.33 -86.83
CA SER A 97 18.70 79.16 -86.97
C SER A 97 19.07 78.06 -86.00
N VAL A 98 20.37 77.75 -85.84
CA VAL A 98 20.84 76.73 -84.88
C VAL A 98 20.57 77.18 -83.44
N ILE A 99 20.78 78.46 -83.12
CA ILE A 99 20.48 79.02 -81.79
C ILE A 99 18.99 78.85 -81.47
N LYS A 100 18.09 79.23 -82.38
CA LYS A 100 16.64 79.04 -82.20
C LYS A 100 16.26 77.58 -81.96
N THR A 101 16.79 76.66 -82.78
CA THR A 101 16.52 75.22 -82.58
C THR A 101 17.05 74.71 -81.23
N LEU A 102 18.20 75.21 -80.78
CA LEU A 102 18.74 74.87 -79.45
C LEU A 102 17.87 75.45 -78.33
N GLU A 103 17.41 76.69 -78.44
CA GLU A 103 16.51 77.32 -77.48
C GLU A 103 15.18 76.57 -77.37
N GLU A 104 14.57 76.20 -78.49
CA GLU A 104 13.35 75.37 -78.53
C GLU A 104 13.59 74.01 -77.86
N LYS A 105 14.72 73.34 -78.18
CA LYS A 105 15.08 72.07 -77.53
C LYS A 105 15.30 72.24 -76.02
N HIS A 106 15.97 73.31 -75.60
CA HIS A 106 16.18 73.63 -74.19
C HIS A 106 14.86 73.90 -73.47
N PHE A 107 13.94 74.63 -74.12
CA PHE A 107 12.61 74.87 -73.59
C PHE A 107 11.79 73.58 -73.44
N LEU A 108 11.76 72.71 -74.46
CA LEU A 108 11.10 71.41 -74.37
C LEU A 108 11.72 70.53 -73.28
N ARG A 109 13.05 70.54 -73.15
CA ARG A 109 13.76 69.82 -72.09
C ARG A 109 13.34 70.32 -70.71
N LEU A 110 13.31 71.62 -70.48
CA LEU A 110 12.88 72.22 -69.21
C LEU A 110 11.41 71.87 -68.91
N GLN A 111 10.53 71.88 -69.91
CA GLN A 111 9.15 71.45 -69.74
C GLN A 111 9.03 69.98 -69.33
N LEU A 112 9.78 69.08 -69.99
CA LEU A 112 9.80 67.67 -69.65
C LEU A 112 10.39 67.41 -68.26
N GLU A 113 11.49 68.10 -67.92
CA GLU A 113 12.09 68.05 -66.57
C GLU A 113 11.06 68.49 -65.51
N ASN A 114 10.35 69.60 -65.72
CA ASN A 114 9.29 70.06 -64.82
C ASN A 114 8.14 69.05 -64.66
N ILE A 115 7.71 68.39 -65.76
CA ILE A 115 6.65 67.38 -65.69
C ILE A 115 7.12 66.15 -64.90
N VAL A 116 8.35 65.69 -65.13
CA VAL A 116 8.94 64.56 -64.39
C VAL A 116 9.07 64.89 -62.90
N GLU A 117 9.51 66.10 -62.57
CA GLU A 117 9.60 66.56 -61.18
C GLU A 117 8.23 66.61 -60.50
N ASP A 118 7.19 67.11 -61.18
CA ASP A 118 5.82 67.14 -60.64
C ASP A 118 5.25 65.73 -60.45
N LEU A 119 5.43 64.84 -61.44
CA LEU A 119 5.02 63.44 -61.32
C LEU A 119 5.76 62.73 -60.18
N TRP A 120 7.05 62.99 -60.01
CA TRP A 120 7.84 62.44 -58.93
C TRP A 120 7.35 62.92 -57.56
N ARG A 121 7.05 64.22 -57.42
CA ARG A 121 6.45 64.77 -56.20
C ARG A 121 5.11 64.11 -55.88
N ARG A 122 4.20 64.03 -56.87
CA ARG A 122 2.90 63.37 -56.68
C ARG A 122 3.03 61.91 -56.29
N PHE A 123 4.00 61.19 -56.87
CA PHE A 123 4.27 59.79 -56.52
C PHE A 123 4.79 59.66 -55.08
N GLN A 124 5.72 60.53 -54.67
CA GLN A 124 6.20 60.57 -53.29
C GLN A 124 5.08 60.91 -52.30
N ASP A 125 4.23 61.88 -52.62
CA ASP A 125 3.09 62.25 -51.78
C ASP A 125 2.07 61.11 -51.68
N ALA A 126 1.76 60.42 -52.79
CA ALA A 126 0.86 59.27 -52.78
C ALA A 126 1.42 58.10 -51.96
N LEU A 127 2.72 57.81 -52.10
CA LEU A 127 3.39 56.79 -51.29
C LEU A 127 3.36 57.16 -49.80
N LYS A 128 3.73 58.40 -49.47
CA LYS A 128 3.72 58.89 -48.09
C LYS A 128 2.33 58.78 -47.48
N ASN A 129 1.30 59.27 -48.19
CA ASN A 129 -0.08 59.20 -47.71
C ASN A 129 -0.56 57.75 -47.53
N TYR A 130 -0.18 56.83 -48.42
CA TYR A 130 -0.51 55.41 -48.27
C TYR A 130 0.19 54.80 -47.04
N THR A 131 1.48 55.08 -46.87
CA THR A 131 2.24 54.62 -45.71
C THR A 131 1.65 55.19 -44.42
N ASP A 132 1.46 56.50 -44.33
CA ASP A 132 0.89 57.15 -43.14
C ASP A 132 -0.53 56.61 -42.83
N ALA A 133 -1.36 56.37 -43.84
CA ALA A 133 -2.71 55.83 -43.64
C ALA A 133 -2.74 54.35 -43.23
N THR A 134 -1.71 53.56 -43.57
CA THR A 134 -1.69 52.10 -43.33
C THR A 134 -0.78 51.66 -42.20
N GLU A 135 0.20 52.48 -41.80
CA GLU A 135 1.22 52.11 -40.82
C GLU A 135 0.60 51.87 -39.43
N ASP A 136 -0.27 52.76 -38.95
CA ASP A 136 -0.95 52.57 -37.67
C ASP A 136 -1.78 51.27 -37.64
N ARG A 137 -2.48 50.98 -38.74
CA ARG A 137 -3.26 49.75 -38.88
C ARG A 137 -2.36 48.51 -38.94
N LYS A 138 -1.21 48.62 -39.60
CA LYS A 138 -0.21 47.55 -39.68
C LYS A 138 0.42 47.27 -38.33
N ILE A 139 0.80 48.30 -37.57
CA ILE A 139 1.30 48.19 -36.20
C ILE A 139 0.23 47.56 -35.30
N ALA A 140 -1.01 48.06 -35.35
CA ALA A 140 -2.12 47.51 -34.57
C ALA A 140 -2.36 46.02 -34.90
N PHE A 141 -2.37 45.65 -36.18
CA PHE A 141 -2.49 44.25 -36.60
C PHE A 141 -1.34 43.39 -36.05
N GLU A 142 -0.09 43.84 -36.18
CA GLU A 142 1.05 43.06 -35.72
C GLU A 142 1.05 42.90 -34.19
N THR A 143 0.65 43.93 -33.45
CA THR A 143 0.49 43.82 -31.99
C THR A 143 -0.62 42.84 -31.58
N LEU A 144 -1.76 42.84 -32.29
CA LEU A 144 -2.84 41.88 -32.05
C LEU A 144 -2.41 40.46 -32.42
N ARG A 145 -1.70 40.27 -33.53
CA ARG A 145 -1.16 38.99 -33.96
C ARG A 145 -0.19 38.41 -32.93
N MET A 146 0.74 39.22 -32.41
CA MET A 146 1.65 38.78 -31.35
C MET A 146 0.91 38.42 -30.06
N LYS A 147 -0.15 39.15 -29.70
CA LYS A 147 -0.98 38.82 -28.53
C LYS A 147 -1.74 37.51 -28.75
N ASP A 148 -2.34 37.32 -29.92
CA ASP A 148 -3.08 36.12 -30.30
C ASP A 148 -2.17 34.88 -30.28
N GLU A 149 -0.96 34.99 -30.84
CA GLU A 149 0.04 33.91 -30.79
C GLU A 149 0.43 33.55 -29.35
N LYS A 150 0.64 34.56 -28.49
CA LYS A 150 0.94 34.34 -27.07
C LYS A 150 -0.23 33.66 -26.35
N SER A 151 -1.47 34.15 -26.55
CA SER A 151 -2.65 33.52 -25.95
C SER A 151 -2.89 32.11 -26.49
N SER A 152 -2.64 31.85 -27.78
CA SER A 152 -2.78 30.52 -28.36
C SER A 152 -1.79 29.53 -27.72
N LYS A 153 -0.53 29.94 -27.51
CA LYS A 153 0.47 29.11 -26.80
C LYS A 153 0.07 28.86 -25.35
N GLU A 154 -0.43 29.89 -24.65
CA GLU A 154 -0.91 29.75 -23.27
C GLU A 154 -2.09 28.77 -23.20
N ILE A 155 -3.09 28.91 -24.08
CA ILE A 155 -4.24 28.00 -24.16
C ILE A 155 -3.77 26.56 -24.40
N GLU A 156 -2.82 26.33 -25.31
CA GLU A 156 -2.29 24.99 -25.57
C GLU A 156 -1.62 24.38 -24.33
N ILE A 157 -0.82 25.16 -23.60
CA ILE A 157 -0.17 24.72 -22.35
C ILE A 157 -1.22 24.39 -21.30
N GLN A 158 -2.23 25.26 -21.11
CA GLN A 158 -3.29 25.02 -20.14
C GLN A 158 -4.16 23.82 -20.51
N MET A 159 -4.48 23.62 -21.80
CA MET A 159 -5.20 22.44 -22.29
C MET A 159 -4.44 21.15 -21.96
N LYS A 160 -3.12 21.10 -22.21
CA LYS A 160 -2.27 19.96 -21.84
C LYS A 160 -2.24 19.73 -20.32
N LYS A 161 -2.21 20.80 -19.52
CA LYS A 161 -2.25 20.70 -18.05
C LYS A 161 -3.59 20.15 -17.56
N ILE A 162 -4.70 20.64 -18.11
CA ILE A 162 -6.06 20.15 -17.81
C ILE A 162 -6.16 18.67 -18.16
N GLN A 163 -5.68 18.26 -19.33
CA GLN A 163 -5.70 16.85 -19.74
C GLN A 163 -4.93 15.96 -18.74
N LYS A 164 -3.70 16.34 -18.37
CA LYS A 164 -2.91 15.58 -17.37
C LYS A 164 -3.61 15.46 -16.02
N LEU A 165 -4.23 16.55 -15.55
CA LEU A 165 -5.00 16.53 -14.31
C LEU A 165 -6.24 15.63 -14.44
N GLN A 166 -6.91 15.64 -15.59
CA GLN A 166 -8.08 14.81 -15.85
C GLN A 166 -7.73 13.32 -15.92
N GLU A 167 -6.61 12.96 -16.53
CA GLU A 167 -6.05 11.60 -16.51
C GLU A 167 -5.67 11.17 -15.08
N ALA A 168 -5.02 12.05 -14.31
CA ALA A 168 -4.68 11.78 -12.92
C ALA A 168 -5.94 11.54 -12.06
N ILE A 169 -6.97 12.40 -12.19
CA ILE A 169 -8.27 12.24 -11.52
C ILE A 169 -8.91 10.91 -11.91
N SER A 170 -8.89 10.55 -13.19
CA SER A 170 -9.46 9.29 -13.68
C SER A 170 -8.73 8.08 -13.10
N SER A 171 -7.39 8.14 -13.01
CA SER A 171 -6.58 7.09 -12.40
C SER A 171 -6.86 6.95 -10.89
N LEU A 172 -6.98 8.07 -10.17
CA LEU A 172 -7.25 8.07 -8.74
C LEU A 172 -8.66 7.58 -8.44
N LYS A 173 -9.66 7.97 -9.25
CA LYS A 173 -11.02 7.42 -9.17
C LYS A 173 -11.01 5.90 -9.37
N GLY A 174 -10.25 5.40 -10.34
CA GLY A 174 -10.06 3.96 -10.55
C GLY A 174 -9.48 3.26 -9.32
N LYS A 175 -8.43 3.82 -8.70
CA LYS A 175 -7.82 3.29 -7.47
C LYS A 175 -8.77 3.31 -6.27
N ILE A 176 -9.58 4.36 -6.13
CA ILE A 176 -10.59 4.44 -5.06
C ILE A 176 -11.61 3.31 -5.21
N VAL A 177 -12.11 3.09 -6.43
CA VAL A 177 -13.07 2.00 -6.69
C VAL A 177 -12.45 0.63 -6.43
N SER A 178 -11.20 0.40 -6.85
CA SER A 178 -10.53 -0.89 -6.58
C SER A 178 -10.32 -1.12 -5.07
N HIS A 179 -9.86 -0.11 -4.33
CA HIS A 179 -9.70 -0.22 -2.88
C HIS A 179 -11.04 -0.37 -2.15
N SER A 180 -12.11 0.30 -2.59
CA SER A 180 -13.45 0.12 -2.03
C SER A 180 -13.92 -1.33 -2.19
N ARG A 181 -13.77 -1.89 -3.40
CA ARG A 181 -14.17 -3.27 -3.70
C ARG A 181 -13.36 -4.28 -2.89
N GLU A 182 -12.04 -4.07 -2.78
CA GLU A 182 -11.16 -4.94 -1.98
C GLU A 182 -11.53 -4.88 -0.50
N SER A 183 -11.74 -3.68 0.04
CA SER A 183 -12.17 -3.48 1.43
C SER A 183 -13.53 -4.12 1.71
N GLU A 184 -14.52 -3.98 0.81
CA GLU A 184 -15.82 -4.66 0.93
C GLU A 184 -15.68 -6.17 0.95
N TRP A 185 -14.86 -6.72 0.05
CA TRP A 185 -14.61 -8.16 -0.02
C TRP A 185 -13.90 -8.68 1.24
N GLN A 186 -12.85 -8.00 1.71
CA GLN A 186 -12.14 -8.37 2.95
C GLN A 186 -13.09 -8.32 4.16
N ASN A 187 -13.89 -7.26 4.28
CA ASN A 187 -14.88 -7.14 5.35
C ASN A 187 -15.94 -8.24 5.28
N HIS A 188 -16.36 -8.64 4.09
CA HIS A 188 -17.29 -9.75 3.91
C HIS A 188 -16.68 -11.09 4.36
N CYS A 189 -15.44 -11.39 3.97
CA CYS A 189 -14.72 -12.58 4.43
C CYS A 189 -14.57 -12.61 5.96
N VAL A 190 -14.11 -11.52 6.57
CA VAL A 190 -13.98 -11.42 8.04
C VAL A 190 -15.32 -11.61 8.76
N ARG A 191 -16.42 -11.08 8.21
CA ARG A 191 -17.76 -11.31 8.78
C ARG A 191 -18.16 -12.78 8.72
N ASN A 192 -17.88 -13.46 7.61
CA ASN A 192 -18.18 -14.89 7.46
C ASN A 192 -17.37 -15.74 8.44
N ASP A 193 -16.07 -15.47 8.58
CA ASP A 193 -15.21 -16.17 9.54
C ASP A 193 -15.66 -15.92 10.98
N LYS A 194 -16.03 -14.68 11.30
CA LYS A 194 -16.61 -14.32 12.61
C LYS A 194 -17.88 -15.11 12.89
N GLU A 195 -18.79 -15.23 11.93
CA GLU A 195 -20.03 -15.99 12.11
C GLU A 195 -19.75 -17.49 12.31
N LEU A 196 -18.81 -18.05 11.54
CA LEU A 196 -18.38 -19.44 11.69
C LEU A 196 -17.82 -19.71 13.10
N VAL A 197 -16.92 -18.84 13.58
CA VAL A 197 -16.37 -18.92 14.94
C VAL A 197 -17.47 -18.75 15.99
N HIS A 198 -18.45 -17.87 15.78
CA HIS A 198 -19.59 -17.72 16.68
C HIS A 198 -20.45 -18.99 16.75
N ILE A 199 -20.70 -19.66 15.63
CA ILE A 199 -21.44 -20.93 15.59
C ILE A 199 -20.67 -22.01 16.36
N GLN A 200 -19.36 -22.13 16.13
CA GLN A 200 -18.51 -23.08 16.87
C GLN A 200 -18.50 -22.79 18.37
N LEU A 201 -18.40 -21.51 18.76
CA LEU A 201 -18.45 -21.09 20.16
C LEU A 201 -19.79 -21.44 20.82
N ARG A 202 -20.92 -21.24 20.12
CA ARG A 202 -22.25 -21.63 20.61
C ARG A 202 -22.33 -23.14 20.82
N LYS A 203 -21.83 -23.94 19.87
CA LYS A 203 -21.78 -25.40 19.98
C LYS A 203 -20.94 -25.85 21.19
N LEU A 204 -19.74 -25.29 21.36
CA LEU A 204 -18.87 -25.60 22.50
C LEU A 204 -19.48 -25.17 23.84
N LYS A 205 -20.14 -24.00 23.90
CA LYS A 205 -20.84 -23.56 25.11
C LYS A 205 -22.00 -24.49 25.48
N ALA A 206 -22.76 -24.97 24.49
CA ALA A 206 -23.83 -25.95 24.71
C ALA A 206 -23.26 -27.28 25.24
N GLN A 207 -22.21 -27.82 24.60
CA GLN A 207 -21.53 -29.03 25.06
C GLN A 207 -20.98 -28.89 26.49
N ARG A 208 -20.31 -27.77 26.79
CA ARG A 208 -19.80 -27.49 28.14
C ARG A 208 -20.91 -27.47 29.19
N THR A 209 -22.05 -26.88 28.84
CA THR A 209 -23.21 -26.78 29.75
C THR A 209 -23.84 -28.15 29.98
N GLN A 210 -23.96 -28.96 28.93
CA GLN A 210 -24.44 -30.34 29.02
C GLN A 210 -23.54 -31.20 29.90
N VAL A 211 -22.21 -31.16 29.68
CA VAL A 211 -21.24 -31.91 30.50
C VAL A 211 -21.32 -31.49 31.96
N ARG A 212 -21.39 -30.17 32.25
CA ARG A 212 -21.57 -29.68 33.62
C ARG A 212 -22.87 -30.17 34.26
N GLY A 213 -23.98 -30.20 33.52
CA GLY A 213 -25.26 -30.72 33.99
C GLY A 213 -25.16 -32.19 34.40
N VAL A 214 -24.60 -33.03 33.52
CA VAL A 214 -24.40 -34.47 33.79
C VAL A 214 -23.46 -34.70 34.98
N SER A 215 -22.34 -33.97 35.06
CA SER A 215 -21.43 -34.07 36.20
C SER A 215 -22.08 -33.66 37.51
N GLN A 216 -22.92 -32.61 37.50
CA GLN A 216 -23.66 -32.18 38.68
C GLN A 216 -24.69 -33.23 39.12
N GLU A 217 -25.44 -33.81 38.17
CA GLU A 217 -26.40 -34.87 38.45
C GLU A 217 -25.72 -36.11 39.05
N ASN A 218 -24.60 -36.55 38.45
CA ASN A 218 -23.81 -37.68 38.96
C ASN A 218 -23.27 -37.41 40.37
N LEU A 219 -22.80 -36.19 40.65
CA LEU A 219 -22.32 -35.81 41.98
C LEU A 219 -23.44 -35.85 43.02
N VAL A 220 -24.64 -35.34 42.67
CA VAL A 220 -25.80 -35.40 43.55
C VAL A 220 -26.19 -36.86 43.84
N LYS A 221 -26.26 -37.70 42.80
CA LYS A 221 -26.58 -39.12 42.93
C LYS A 221 -25.57 -39.84 43.83
N LEU A 222 -24.27 -39.70 43.56
CA LEU A 222 -23.21 -40.29 44.35
C LEU A 222 -23.28 -39.86 45.82
N THR A 223 -23.52 -38.58 46.07
CA THR A 223 -23.63 -38.03 47.42
C THR A 223 -24.84 -38.61 48.16
N LEU A 224 -25.98 -38.77 47.49
CA LEU A 224 -27.19 -39.30 48.10
C LEU A 224 -27.06 -40.81 48.40
N GLU A 225 -26.56 -41.58 47.44
CA GLU A 225 -26.30 -43.01 47.62
C GLU A 225 -25.27 -43.26 48.72
N SER A 226 -24.14 -42.53 48.71
CA SER A 226 -23.10 -42.64 49.74
C SER A 226 -23.62 -42.27 51.13
N ASN A 227 -24.41 -41.19 51.26
CA ASN A 227 -24.99 -40.85 52.56
C ASN A 227 -26.01 -41.88 53.04
N THR A 228 -26.75 -42.52 52.13
CA THR A 228 -27.71 -43.57 52.47
C THR A 228 -26.97 -44.81 52.96
N THR A 229 -25.94 -45.26 52.24
CA THR A 229 -25.12 -46.41 52.68
C THR A 229 -24.40 -46.13 53.99
N LEU A 230 -23.86 -44.92 54.18
CA LEU A 230 -23.27 -44.52 55.45
C LEU A 230 -24.26 -44.57 56.62
N LYS A 231 -25.52 -44.15 56.40
CA LYS A 231 -26.57 -44.24 57.42
C LYS A 231 -26.90 -45.70 57.77
N GLU A 232 -27.03 -46.56 56.77
CA GLU A 232 -27.29 -47.99 57.02
C GLU A 232 -26.12 -48.68 57.73
N LEU A 233 -24.89 -48.41 57.31
CA LEU A 233 -23.70 -48.93 57.98
C LEU A 233 -23.60 -48.45 59.43
N LYS A 234 -23.94 -47.18 59.72
CA LYS A 234 -24.02 -46.69 61.09
C LYS A 234 -25.04 -47.45 61.94
N LYS A 235 -26.22 -47.76 61.40
CA LYS A 235 -27.22 -48.58 62.11
C LYS A 235 -26.69 -49.99 62.41
N VAL A 236 -25.95 -50.59 61.49
CA VAL A 236 -25.32 -51.92 61.71
C VAL A 236 -24.28 -51.83 62.83
N VAL A 237 -23.44 -50.80 62.83
CA VAL A 237 -22.46 -50.55 63.90
C VAL A 237 -23.17 -50.36 65.25
N GLU A 238 -24.21 -49.53 65.32
CA GLU A 238 -25.00 -49.31 66.54
C GLU A 238 -25.61 -50.61 67.08
N LYS A 239 -26.16 -51.47 66.22
CA LYS A 239 -26.66 -52.80 66.61
C LYS A 239 -25.53 -53.70 67.12
N GLY A 240 -24.38 -53.71 66.45
CA GLY A 240 -23.19 -54.46 66.88
C GLY A 240 -22.71 -54.02 68.26
N GLU A 241 -22.63 -52.71 68.50
CA GLU A 241 -22.28 -52.16 69.82
C GLU A 241 -23.30 -52.56 70.89
N GLN A 242 -24.60 -52.56 70.57
CA GLN A 242 -25.64 -52.97 71.52
C GLN A 242 -25.51 -54.45 71.88
N ILE A 243 -25.25 -55.33 70.91
CA ILE A 243 -25.02 -56.76 71.15
C ILE A 243 -23.80 -56.96 72.05
N LEU A 244 -22.69 -56.26 71.78
CA LEU A 244 -21.48 -56.33 72.61
C LEU A 244 -21.74 -55.86 74.04
N LYS A 245 -22.45 -54.73 74.22
CA LYS A 245 -22.84 -54.23 75.55
C LYS A 245 -23.71 -55.22 76.31
N LEU A 246 -24.70 -55.83 75.64
CA LEU A 246 -25.54 -56.86 76.26
C LEU A 246 -24.73 -58.10 76.63
N ALA A 247 -23.84 -58.57 75.76
CA ALA A 247 -22.95 -59.68 76.05
C ALA A 247 -22.05 -59.41 77.26
N GLU A 248 -21.51 -58.19 77.39
CA GLU A 248 -20.73 -57.78 78.55
C GLU A 248 -21.55 -57.76 79.84
N ILE A 249 -22.79 -57.26 79.80
CA ILE A 249 -23.71 -57.28 80.95
C ILE A 249 -24.06 -58.71 81.35
N CYS A 250 -24.41 -59.58 80.39
CA CYS A 250 -24.70 -60.99 80.63
C CYS A 250 -23.50 -61.72 81.24
N ARG A 251 -22.28 -61.43 80.76
CA ARG A 251 -21.03 -62.02 81.25
C ARG A 251 -20.77 -61.78 82.74
N LYS A 252 -21.37 -60.74 83.35
CA LYS A 252 -21.27 -60.49 84.80
C LYS A 252 -21.99 -61.56 85.64
N PHE A 253 -23.00 -62.24 85.08
CA PHE A 253 -23.80 -63.24 85.78
C PHE A 253 -23.35 -64.68 85.54
N GLU A 254 -22.34 -64.87 84.69
CA GLU A 254 -21.75 -66.18 84.43
C GLU A 254 -20.80 -66.57 85.55
N THR A 255 -20.71 -67.86 85.87
CA THR A 255 -19.74 -68.35 86.85
C THR A 255 -18.33 -68.32 86.27
N GLU A 256 -17.30 -68.36 87.12
CA GLU A 256 -15.90 -68.34 86.65
C GLU A 256 -15.57 -69.52 85.73
N GLU A 257 -16.16 -70.69 85.98
CA GLU A 257 -16.01 -71.86 85.10
C GLU A 257 -16.53 -71.57 83.70
N GLU A 258 -17.70 -70.94 83.56
CA GLU A 258 -18.30 -70.62 82.26
C GLU A 258 -17.60 -69.47 81.53
N LYS A 259 -16.85 -68.64 82.26
CA LYS A 259 -16.01 -67.57 81.68
C LYS A 259 -14.72 -68.13 81.10
N VAL A 260 -14.15 -69.17 81.72
CA VAL A 260 -12.89 -69.84 81.32
C VAL A 260 -13.14 -70.92 80.27
N LEU A 261 -14.21 -71.70 80.42
CA LEU A 261 -14.64 -72.75 79.49
C LEU A 261 -16.08 -72.49 79.00
N PRO A 262 -16.30 -71.51 78.10
CA PRO A 262 -17.64 -71.15 77.65
C PRO A 262 -18.32 -72.22 76.76
N PHE A 263 -17.52 -73.12 76.18
CA PHE A 263 -17.98 -74.11 75.22
C PHE A 263 -17.77 -75.52 75.78
N TYR A 264 -18.88 -76.22 75.95
CA TYR A 264 -18.90 -77.58 76.49
C TYR A 264 -18.71 -78.61 75.38
N SER A 265 -18.08 -79.73 75.73
CA SER A 265 -17.95 -80.87 74.84
C SER A 265 -19.33 -81.31 74.35
N SER A 266 -19.44 -81.55 73.04
CA SER A 266 -20.66 -82.12 72.47
C SER A 266 -20.98 -83.43 73.18
N ALA A 267 -22.25 -83.64 73.54
CA ALA A 267 -22.69 -84.93 74.05
C ALA A 267 -22.74 -86.01 72.95
N LEU A 268 -22.54 -85.61 71.69
CA LEU A 268 -22.48 -86.48 70.54
C LEU A 268 -21.13 -87.20 70.48
N THR A 269 -21.16 -88.47 70.15
CA THR A 269 -19.97 -89.26 69.85
C THR A 269 -19.30 -88.75 68.56
N PRO A 270 -17.99 -89.01 68.34
CA PRO A 270 -17.30 -88.59 67.12
C PRO A 270 -18.00 -89.07 65.84
N SER A 271 -18.55 -90.30 65.87
CA SER A 271 -19.32 -90.88 64.76
C SER A 271 -20.63 -90.12 64.49
N GLU A 272 -21.38 -89.75 65.54
CA GLU A 272 -22.62 -88.98 65.38
C GLU A 272 -22.34 -87.54 64.93
N GLN A 273 -21.22 -86.97 65.35
CA GLN A 273 -20.79 -85.63 64.94
C GLN A 273 -20.40 -85.59 63.45
N GLU A 274 -19.76 -86.65 62.94
CA GLU A 274 -19.48 -86.83 61.51
C GLU A 274 -20.78 -87.00 60.71
N GLU A 275 -21.73 -87.83 61.17
CA GLU A 275 -23.03 -87.99 60.50
C GLU A 275 -23.85 -86.70 60.43
N VAL A 276 -23.86 -85.90 61.51
CA VAL A 276 -24.54 -84.58 61.52
C VAL A 276 -23.84 -83.61 60.57
N SER A 277 -22.51 -83.62 60.53
CA SER A 277 -21.73 -82.77 59.62
C SER A 277 -21.95 -83.16 58.16
N GLU A 278 -22.00 -84.45 57.84
CA GLU A 278 -22.31 -84.96 56.50
C GLU A 278 -23.73 -84.58 56.07
N ARG A 279 -24.72 -84.74 56.96
CA ARG A 279 -26.11 -84.33 56.68
C ARG A 279 -26.23 -82.81 56.49
N GLN A 280 -25.55 -82.01 57.30
CA GLN A 280 -25.51 -80.55 57.13
C GLN A 280 -24.89 -80.15 55.78
N ASN A 281 -23.82 -80.84 55.35
CA ASN A 281 -23.17 -80.59 54.05
C ASN A 281 -24.03 -81.01 52.86
N LEU A 282 -24.82 -82.08 52.98
CA LEU A 282 -25.80 -82.51 51.97
C LEU A 282 -27.00 -81.54 51.85
N THR A 283 -27.29 -80.75 52.89
CA THR A 283 -28.47 -79.85 52.98
C THR A 283 -28.12 -78.39 52.65
N GLN A 284 -27.14 -78.15 51.76
CA GLN A 284 -26.77 -76.79 51.33
C GLN A 284 -27.77 -76.16 50.35
N ASN A 285 -28.70 -76.95 49.79
CA ASN A 285 -29.77 -76.46 48.91
C ASN A 285 -31.04 -76.12 49.71
N PRO A 286 -31.51 -74.85 49.73
CA PRO A 286 -32.66 -74.43 50.51
C PRO A 286 -34.01 -74.98 50.03
N GLU A 287 -34.06 -75.63 48.86
CA GLU A 287 -35.28 -76.20 48.27
C GLU A 287 -35.67 -77.57 48.84
N ASP A 288 -34.73 -78.32 49.43
CA ASP A 288 -34.96 -79.67 50.00
C ASP A 288 -35.45 -79.66 51.46
N LEU A 289 -35.52 -78.49 52.09
CA LEU A 289 -35.96 -78.31 53.47
C LEU A 289 -37.49 -78.17 53.53
N THR A 290 -38.19 -79.23 53.94
CA THR A 290 -39.66 -79.27 54.01
C THR A 290 -40.25 -78.49 55.20
N GLU A 291 -39.48 -78.33 56.29
CA GLU A 291 -39.93 -77.69 57.53
C GLU A 291 -39.44 -76.23 57.63
N GLU A 292 -40.36 -75.32 58.00
CA GLU A 292 -40.11 -73.87 58.12
C GLU A 292 -39.04 -73.55 59.18
N LEU A 293 -39.01 -74.33 60.27
CA LEU A 293 -38.00 -74.21 61.32
C LEU A 293 -36.59 -74.53 60.79
N ALA A 294 -36.47 -75.56 59.96
CA ALA A 294 -35.18 -76.00 59.44
C ALA A 294 -34.58 -74.94 58.50
N ARG A 295 -35.40 -74.26 57.69
CA ARG A 295 -34.97 -73.11 56.87
C ARG A 295 -34.49 -71.94 57.71
N ALA A 296 -35.22 -71.60 58.77
CA ALA A 296 -34.81 -70.52 59.67
C ALA A 296 -33.50 -70.84 60.40
N MET A 297 -33.24 -72.10 60.74
CA MET A 297 -32.02 -72.51 61.45
C MET A 297 -30.74 -72.45 60.59
N VAL A 298 -30.83 -72.47 59.26
CA VAL A 298 -29.66 -72.34 58.37
C VAL A 298 -28.93 -71.02 58.61
N ASP A 299 -29.67 -69.92 58.74
CA ASP A 299 -29.15 -68.57 59.01
C ASP A 299 -28.45 -68.45 60.37
N TYR A 300 -28.71 -69.39 61.30
CA TYR A 300 -28.14 -69.43 62.65
C TYR A 300 -27.18 -70.61 62.87
N SER A 301 -26.75 -71.29 61.81
CA SER A 301 -25.77 -72.39 61.88
C SER A 301 -24.47 -71.98 62.61
N GLY A 302 -24.02 -70.73 62.44
CA GLY A 302 -22.86 -70.19 63.19
C GLY A 302 -23.09 -69.95 64.70
N MET A 303 -24.33 -70.09 65.21
CA MET A 303 -24.70 -69.83 66.60
C MET A 303 -24.84 -71.09 67.47
N GLU A 304 -24.41 -72.26 66.98
CA GLU A 304 -24.48 -73.53 67.72
C GLU A 304 -23.91 -73.43 69.14
N ASN A 305 -22.74 -72.79 69.28
CA ASN A 305 -22.08 -72.63 70.57
C ASN A 305 -22.85 -71.69 71.52
N PHE A 306 -23.51 -70.67 70.99
CA PHE A 306 -24.39 -69.81 71.79
C PHE A 306 -25.57 -70.63 72.34
N TRP A 307 -26.18 -71.46 71.50
CA TRP A 307 -27.30 -72.32 71.91
C TRP A 307 -26.89 -73.41 72.90
N LYS A 308 -25.71 -74.02 72.74
CA LYS A 308 -25.15 -74.94 73.74
C LYS A 308 -25.05 -74.28 75.11
N ARG A 309 -24.52 -73.06 75.15
CA ARG A 309 -24.37 -72.28 76.38
C ARG A 309 -25.72 -71.91 76.99
N TYR A 310 -26.65 -71.42 76.17
CA TYR A 310 -28.01 -71.08 76.60
C TYR A 310 -28.75 -72.30 77.19
N ASN A 311 -28.67 -73.46 76.50
CA ASN A 311 -29.33 -74.68 76.94
C ASN A 311 -28.75 -75.24 78.24
N LYS A 312 -27.42 -75.18 78.43
CA LYS A 312 -26.82 -75.56 79.72
C LYS A 312 -27.38 -74.71 80.87
N VAL A 313 -27.30 -73.38 80.74
CA VAL A 313 -27.81 -72.48 81.78
C VAL A 313 -29.31 -72.72 82.01
N LYS A 314 -30.08 -72.99 80.95
CA LYS A 314 -31.51 -73.33 81.08
C LYS A 314 -31.73 -74.61 81.89
N LEU A 315 -30.94 -75.66 81.64
CA LEU A 315 -31.00 -76.91 82.40
C LEU A 315 -30.59 -76.70 83.87
N GLU A 316 -29.56 -75.90 84.12
CA GLU A 316 -29.15 -75.54 85.49
C GLU A 316 -30.24 -74.78 86.23
N VAL A 317 -30.88 -73.80 85.59
CA VAL A 317 -32.03 -73.08 86.16
C VAL A 317 -33.15 -74.04 86.52
N LEU A 318 -33.49 -75.00 85.64
CA LEU A 318 -34.50 -76.01 85.91
C LEU A 318 -34.11 -76.94 87.07
N SER A 319 -32.84 -77.36 87.13
CA SER A 319 -32.30 -78.18 88.22
C SER A 319 -32.35 -77.45 89.55
N LEU A 320 -31.92 -76.18 89.60
CA LEU A 320 -31.98 -75.33 90.79
C LEU A 320 -33.43 -75.09 91.25
N GLN A 321 -34.36 -74.88 90.31
CA GLN A 321 -35.78 -74.77 90.63
C GLN A 321 -36.31 -76.07 91.25
N HIS A 322 -35.99 -77.23 90.68
CA HIS A 322 -36.39 -78.52 91.23
C HIS A 322 -35.76 -78.79 92.61
N ARG A 323 -34.49 -78.44 92.80
CA ARG A 323 -33.83 -78.58 94.09
C ARG A 323 -34.45 -77.65 95.14
N ARG A 324 -34.79 -76.42 94.77
CA ARG A 324 -35.50 -75.48 95.63
C ARG A 324 -36.85 -76.04 96.06
N THR A 325 -37.65 -76.61 95.15
CA THR A 325 -38.93 -77.22 95.51
C THR A 325 -38.74 -78.40 96.46
N GLN A 326 -37.77 -79.29 96.20
CA GLN A 326 -37.44 -80.39 97.11
C GLN A 326 -37.04 -79.89 98.51
N LEU A 327 -36.20 -78.85 98.60
CA LEU A 327 -35.76 -78.29 99.87
C LEU A 327 -36.93 -77.64 100.63
N LEU A 328 -37.87 -77.01 99.94
CA LEU A 328 -39.10 -76.48 100.53
C LEU A 328 -39.99 -77.61 101.08
N ASP A 329 -40.15 -78.70 100.34
CA ASP A 329 -40.92 -79.87 100.80
C ASP A 329 -40.27 -80.52 102.03
N ILE A 330 -38.95 -80.70 102.01
CA ILE A 330 -38.19 -81.24 103.16
C ILE A 330 -38.30 -80.27 104.35
N SER A 331 -38.15 -78.97 104.14
CA SER A 331 -38.34 -77.97 105.20
C SER A 331 -39.76 -78.01 105.74
N GLY A 332 -40.77 -78.24 104.90
CA GLY A 332 -42.15 -78.44 105.32
C GLY A 332 -42.28 -79.66 106.25
N LYS A 333 -41.81 -80.83 105.78
CA LYS A 333 -41.80 -82.08 106.56
C LYS A 333 -41.04 -81.99 107.87
N LEU A 334 -39.89 -81.31 107.88
CA LEU A 334 -39.10 -81.10 109.10
C LEU A 334 -39.83 -80.19 110.10
N ARG A 335 -40.52 -79.14 109.61
CA ARG A 335 -41.36 -78.30 110.48
C ARG A 335 -42.55 -79.08 111.04
N GLU A 336 -43.16 -79.97 110.25
CA GLU A 336 -44.22 -80.87 110.71
C GLU A 336 -43.71 -81.87 111.75
N LEU A 337 -42.57 -82.52 111.53
CA LEU A 337 -41.94 -83.43 112.49
C LEU A 337 -41.54 -82.72 113.78
N LEU A 338 -41.00 -81.50 113.67
CA LEU A 338 -40.66 -80.70 114.84
C LEU A 338 -41.93 -80.30 115.61
N LYS A 339 -43.01 -79.93 114.91
CA LYS A 339 -44.32 -79.70 115.53
C LYS A 339 -44.78 -80.96 116.28
N GLN A 340 -44.76 -82.14 115.64
CA GLN A 340 -45.12 -83.42 116.28
C GLN A 340 -44.25 -83.75 117.50
N TYR A 341 -42.94 -83.46 117.46
CA TYR A 341 -42.04 -83.69 118.59
C TYR A 341 -42.33 -82.75 119.77
N LEU A 342 -42.55 -81.46 119.49
CA LEU A 342 -42.94 -80.47 120.50
C LEU A 342 -44.31 -80.81 121.10
N ASP A 343 -45.25 -81.24 120.27
CA ASP A 343 -46.56 -81.75 120.65
C ASP A 343 -46.43 -83.03 121.50
N GLY A 344 -45.46 -83.90 121.23
CA GLY A 344 -45.22 -85.12 122.03
C GLY A 344 -44.59 -84.88 123.41
N ILE A 345 -43.89 -83.75 123.62
CA ILE A 345 -43.24 -83.40 124.89
C ILE A 345 -44.09 -82.43 125.72
N SER A 346 -44.87 -81.57 125.05
CA SER A 346 -45.78 -80.65 125.72
C SER A 346 -47.14 -81.29 125.94
N VAL A 347 -47.84 -80.89 127.00
CA VAL A 347 -49.23 -81.28 127.23
C VAL A 347 -50.10 -80.07 126.95
N SER A 348 -50.59 -79.97 125.71
CA SER A 348 -51.49 -78.91 125.24
C SER A 348 -52.85 -79.50 124.82
N ASP A 349 -53.89 -78.66 124.76
CA ASP A 349 -55.27 -79.07 124.45
C ASP A 349 -55.40 -79.69 123.03
N GLU A 350 -54.56 -79.22 122.10
CA GLU A 350 -54.47 -79.76 120.73
C GLU A 350 -53.86 -81.17 120.70
N VAL A 351 -53.00 -81.52 121.66
CA VAL A 351 -52.38 -82.85 121.81
C VAL A 351 -53.30 -83.83 122.52
N LEU A 352 -54.13 -83.35 123.45
CA LEU A 352 -55.12 -84.16 124.16
C LEU A 352 -56.33 -84.52 123.30
N SER A 353 -56.64 -83.70 122.28
CA SER A 353 -57.73 -83.95 121.32
C SER A 353 -57.32 -84.85 120.15
N GLN A 354 -56.01 -85.05 119.92
CA GLN A 354 -55.47 -85.96 118.90
C GLN A 354 -55.06 -87.32 119.50
N LEU A 355 -54.83 -88.33 118.64
CA LEU A 355 -54.40 -89.66 119.07
C LEU A 355 -53.01 -89.59 119.72
N ASN A 356 -52.94 -89.85 121.03
CA ASN A 356 -51.74 -89.64 121.84
C ASN A 356 -51.45 -90.82 122.80
N PRO A 357 -50.19 -91.05 123.18
CA PRO A 357 -49.81 -92.10 124.14
C PRO A 357 -50.17 -91.80 125.60
N LEU A 358 -50.53 -90.54 125.92
CA LEU A 358 -50.78 -90.08 127.29
C LEU A 358 -52.12 -90.57 127.87
N PHE A 359 -53.05 -91.01 127.02
CA PHE A 359 -54.36 -91.55 127.41
C PHE A 359 -54.47 -93.03 127.04
N ILE A 360 -54.28 -93.92 128.02
CA ILE A 360 -54.46 -95.37 127.86
C ILE A 360 -55.77 -95.78 128.54
N VAL A 361 -56.73 -96.29 127.76
CA VAL A 361 -58.01 -96.79 128.27
C VAL A 361 -58.06 -98.30 128.04
N ASN A 362 -58.29 -99.08 129.10
CA ASN A 362 -58.42 -100.54 129.05
C ASN A 362 -57.22 -101.29 128.43
N HIS A 363 -56.00 -100.91 128.85
CA HIS A 363 -54.74 -101.55 128.44
C HIS A 363 -54.46 -101.55 126.92
N ARG A 364 -55.14 -100.70 126.14
CA ARG A 364 -54.84 -100.47 124.73
C ARG A 364 -54.43 -99.01 124.53
N SER A 365 -53.27 -98.78 123.92
CA SER A 365 -52.88 -97.44 123.48
C SER A 365 -53.69 -97.04 122.24
N ASN A 366 -54.11 -95.78 122.15
CA ASN A 366 -54.77 -95.21 120.96
C ASN A 366 -53.81 -94.99 119.77
N LEU A 367 -52.52 -95.31 119.93
CA LEU A 367 -51.54 -95.31 118.86
C LEU A 367 -51.68 -96.56 117.99
N PRO A 368 -51.56 -96.45 116.65
CA PRO A 368 -51.44 -97.61 115.79
C PRO A 368 -50.23 -98.44 116.24
N GLN A 369 -50.43 -99.73 116.56
CA GLN A 369 -49.31 -100.66 116.72
C GLN A 369 -48.50 -100.65 115.44
N LEU A 370 -47.18 -100.43 115.54
CA LEU A 370 -46.27 -100.66 114.44
C LEU A 370 -46.39 -102.14 114.06
N SER A 371 -47.09 -102.43 112.96
CA SER A 371 -47.10 -103.74 112.35
C SER A 371 -45.64 -104.11 112.07
N THR A 372 -45.13 -105.16 112.72
CA THR A 372 -43.92 -105.86 112.27
C THR A 372 -44.03 -106.12 110.77
N PRO A 373 -42.98 -105.87 109.98
CA PRO A 373 -43.08 -105.95 108.54
C PRO A 373 -43.44 -107.37 108.12
N ALA A 374 -44.57 -107.51 107.44
CA ALA A 374 -44.86 -108.67 106.63
C ALA A 374 -43.84 -108.71 105.48
N GLN A 375 -42.94 -109.68 105.48
CA GLN A 375 -42.45 -110.26 104.22
C GLN A 375 -43.55 -111.16 103.63
N PRO A 376 -43.59 -111.50 102.33
CA PRO A 376 -42.62 -111.21 101.25
C PRO A 376 -43.27 -110.69 99.94
N GLU A 377 -42.48 -110.20 98.98
CA GLU A 377 -42.45 -110.69 97.59
C GLU A 377 -41.35 -110.00 96.76
N ASP A 378 -40.83 -110.79 95.84
CA ASP A 378 -39.59 -110.68 95.09
C ASP A 378 -39.58 -109.49 94.12
N ARG A 379 -38.97 -108.36 94.52
CA ARG A 379 -38.55 -107.32 93.58
C ARG A 379 -37.05 -107.08 93.76
N ARG A 380 -36.31 -107.53 92.74
CA ARG A 380 -34.88 -107.27 92.56
C ARG A 380 -34.56 -105.82 92.93
N PRO A 381 -33.48 -105.56 93.68
CA PRO A 381 -33.06 -104.19 93.94
C PRO A 381 -32.81 -103.47 92.60
N PRO A 382 -33.20 -102.20 92.44
CA PRO A 382 -32.67 -101.41 91.34
C PRO A 382 -31.14 -101.43 91.48
N LYS A 383 -30.44 -101.70 90.38
CA LYS A 383 -28.97 -101.62 90.36
C LYS A 383 -28.58 -100.21 90.84
N THR A 384 -28.11 -100.10 92.06
CA THR A 384 -27.28 -99.00 92.51
C THR A 384 -25.98 -99.12 91.73
N TYR A 385 -25.87 -98.37 90.64
CA TYR A 385 -24.55 -98.07 90.12
C TYR A 385 -23.93 -97.12 91.13
N ASN A 386 -22.88 -97.57 91.80
CA ASN A 386 -21.93 -96.68 92.45
C ASN A 386 -21.32 -95.83 91.33
N VAL A 387 -21.87 -94.65 91.08
CA VAL A 387 -21.15 -93.61 90.36
C VAL A 387 -20.13 -93.08 91.36
N ILE A 388 -18.97 -93.73 91.39
CA ILE A 388 -17.77 -93.12 91.96
C ILE A 388 -17.41 -92.03 90.96
N GLU A 389 -17.63 -90.78 91.34
CA GLU A 389 -17.00 -89.65 90.66
C GLU A 389 -15.50 -89.94 90.56
N ALA A 390 -14.94 -89.84 89.35
CA ALA A 390 -13.54 -90.12 89.04
C ALA A 390 -12.53 -89.15 89.72
N ALA A 391 -12.92 -88.49 90.81
CA ALA A 391 -12.07 -87.61 91.61
C ALA A 391 -11.27 -88.34 92.73
N HIS A 392 -11.48 -89.65 92.94
CA HIS A 392 -10.79 -90.40 94.02
C HIS A 392 -10.13 -91.73 93.59
N VAL A 393 -9.60 -91.83 92.37
CA VAL A 393 -8.65 -92.90 91.97
C VAL A 393 -7.31 -92.30 91.54
N VAL A 394 -6.70 -91.49 92.41
CA VAL A 394 -5.26 -91.24 92.41
C VAL A 394 -4.79 -91.22 93.87
N SER A 395 -4.51 -92.40 94.40
CA SER A 395 -3.53 -92.58 95.49
C SER A 395 -3.51 -94.06 95.90
N ARG A 396 -2.89 -94.90 95.05
CA ARG A 396 -2.14 -96.15 95.39
C ARG A 396 -2.03 -97.07 94.18
N THR A 397 -1.14 -96.70 93.26
CA THR A 397 -0.22 -97.62 92.58
C THR A 397 0.98 -96.79 92.13
N LEU A 398 2.16 -97.39 92.29
CA LEU A 398 3.50 -96.84 92.18
C LEU A 398 3.80 -96.10 90.87
#